data_AF-W8YEZ1-F1
#
_entry.id   AF-W8YEZ1-F1
#
_cell.length_a   1.000
_cell.length_b   1.000
_cell.length_c   1.000
_cell.angle_alpha   90.00
_cell.angle_beta   90.00
_cell.angle_gamma   90.00
#
_symmetry.space_group_name_H-M   'P 1'
#
loop_
_entity.id
_entity.type
_entity.pdbx_description
1 polymer ?
#
loop_
_entity_poly.entity_id
_entity_poly.type
_entity_poly.pdbx_seq_one_letter_code
_entity_poly.pdbx_strand_id
1 'polypeptide(L)'
;MLMPNDSKTTAKSWDDRDAYKLYPEGTILTVDINLLKRSMEMSILGGNPKDEPLHYGEIFAIWTYSVGAKGMVSAYQAFLSHAGDKDLRKILENLIEQAKKEAKEVDVLLTANGIAPAPALPERPPVNLEDIPVGARFSDPEIAAALSMDIAAGLVSCSQAMGMSIREDVGALFLKYHTVKAADGVKILEMNKEKGWLIPPPLQVKRPE
;
A
#
# COMPACT_ATOMS: atom_id res chain seq x y z
N MET A 1 -2.79 -60.40 12.05
CA MET A 1 -2.18 -59.92 10.79
C MET A 1 -1.98 -58.42 10.96
N LEU A 2 -0.82 -58.03 11.47
CA LEU A 2 -0.44 -56.65 11.77
C LEU A 2 0.30 -56.09 10.56
N MET A 3 -0.06 -54.90 10.08
CA MET A 3 0.66 -54.24 9.00
C MET A 3 1.98 -53.63 9.50
N PRO A 4 3.09 -53.71 8.73
CA PRO A 4 4.33 -53.03 9.08
C PRO A 4 4.22 -51.51 8.88
N ASN A 5 4.77 -50.77 9.84
CA ASN A 5 4.87 -49.32 9.87
C ASN A 5 6.28 -48.92 9.41
N ASP A 6 6.45 -48.58 8.13
CA ASP A 6 7.71 -48.06 7.57
C ASP A 6 7.49 -46.69 6.93
N SER A 7 7.41 -45.64 7.74
CA SER A 7 7.51 -44.24 7.28
C SER A 7 8.95 -43.74 7.44
N LYS A 8 9.83 -44.14 6.52
CA LYS A 8 11.07 -43.41 6.25
C LYS A 8 10.90 -42.57 5.00
N THR A 9 10.16 -41.47 5.11
CA THR A 9 10.18 -40.40 4.11
C THR A 9 11.44 -39.58 4.36
N THR A 10 12.51 -39.84 3.61
CA THR A 10 13.69 -38.99 3.60
C THR A 10 13.30 -37.64 2.97
N ALA A 11 13.18 -36.60 3.80
CA ALA A 11 13.08 -35.24 3.32
C ALA A 11 14.40 -34.90 2.59
N LYS A 12 14.35 -34.86 1.25
CA LYS A 12 15.46 -34.39 0.42
C LYS A 12 15.74 -32.94 0.83
N SER A 13 16.95 -32.67 1.33
CA SER A 13 17.36 -31.31 1.67
C SER A 13 17.32 -30.47 0.40
N TRP A 14 16.55 -29.39 0.43
CA TRP A 14 16.51 -28.41 -0.63
C TRP A 14 17.83 -27.63 -0.56
N ASP A 15 18.69 -27.80 -1.57
CA ASP A 15 19.88 -26.98 -1.76
C ASP A 15 19.41 -25.65 -2.37
N ASP A 16 19.75 -24.52 -1.74
CA ASP A 16 19.44 -23.17 -2.24
C ASP A 16 19.90 -22.96 -3.70
N ARG A 17 20.87 -23.75 -4.18
CA ARG A 17 21.33 -23.75 -5.58
C ARG A 17 20.31 -24.29 -6.59
N ASP A 18 19.28 -25.02 -6.17
CA ASP A 18 18.23 -25.51 -7.07
C ASP A 18 17.15 -24.46 -7.35
N ALA A 19 16.97 -23.47 -6.46
CA ALA A 19 16.08 -22.32 -6.71
C ALA A 19 16.60 -21.43 -7.85
N TYR A 20 17.92 -21.27 -7.96
CA TYR A 20 18.58 -20.50 -9.03
C TYR A 20 18.55 -21.18 -10.41
N LYS A 21 18.24 -22.48 -10.49
CA LYS A 21 18.12 -23.19 -11.78
C LYS A 21 16.73 -23.06 -12.41
N LEU A 22 15.70 -22.79 -11.62
CA LEU A 22 14.34 -22.58 -12.12
C LEU A 22 14.12 -21.17 -12.69
N TYR A 23 15.03 -20.23 -12.38
CA TYR A 23 14.97 -18.86 -12.86
C TYR A 23 16.37 -18.41 -13.31
N PRO A 24 16.73 -18.61 -14.59
CA PRO A 24 17.99 -18.12 -15.12
C PRO A 24 18.04 -16.60 -14.94
N GLU A 25 19.17 -16.11 -14.43
CA GLU A 25 19.45 -14.68 -14.28
C GLU A 25 19.14 -13.94 -15.57
N GLY A 26 18.23 -12.95 -15.48
CA GLY A 26 17.74 -12.19 -16.63
C GLY A 26 16.24 -12.31 -16.91
N THR A 27 15.52 -13.21 -16.23
CA THR A 27 14.04 -13.29 -16.34
C THR A 27 13.35 -12.54 -15.19
N ILE A 28 13.78 -11.31 -14.91
CA ILE A 28 13.01 -10.39 -14.07
C ILE A 28 12.06 -9.66 -15.00
N LEU A 29 10.83 -10.17 -15.06
CA LEU A 29 9.58 -9.50 -15.41
C LEU A 29 9.75 -8.12 -16.07
N THR A 30 10.15 -8.07 -17.35
CA THR A 30 9.57 -7.05 -18.21
C THR A 30 8.10 -7.42 -18.30
N VAL A 31 7.27 -6.81 -17.47
CA VAL A 31 5.84 -6.85 -17.73
C VAL A 31 5.67 -6.19 -19.08
N ASP A 32 5.44 -7.01 -20.11
CA ASP A 32 5.27 -6.52 -21.46
C ASP A 32 4.12 -5.51 -21.43
N ILE A 33 4.43 -4.25 -21.70
CA ILE A 33 3.44 -3.16 -21.74
C ILE A 33 2.29 -3.52 -22.70
N ASN A 34 2.56 -4.29 -23.75
CA ASN A 34 1.54 -4.75 -24.67
C ASN A 34 0.68 -5.87 -24.07
N LEU A 35 1.24 -6.73 -23.21
CA LEU A 35 0.47 -7.74 -22.48
C LEU A 35 -0.42 -7.10 -21.41
N LEU A 36 0.08 -6.09 -20.68
CA LEU A 36 -0.72 -5.28 -19.76
C LEU A 36 -1.82 -4.50 -20.48
N LYS A 37 -1.50 -3.85 -21.60
CA LYS A 37 -2.52 -3.16 -22.41
C LYS A 37 -3.59 -4.12 -22.90
N ARG A 38 -3.18 -5.30 -23.39
CA ARG A 38 -4.11 -6.31 -23.90
C ARG A 38 -4.96 -6.91 -22.77
N SER A 39 -4.42 -7.14 -21.58
CA SER A 39 -5.22 -7.57 -20.43
C SER A 39 -6.21 -6.48 -20.00
N MET A 40 -5.83 -5.20 -20.04
CA MET A 40 -6.72 -4.07 -19.74
C MET A 40 -7.85 -3.87 -20.77
N GLU A 41 -7.79 -4.53 -21.92
CA GLU A 41 -8.82 -4.50 -22.97
C GLU A 41 -9.74 -5.74 -22.93
N MET A 42 -9.47 -6.74 -22.09
CA MET A 42 -10.22 -8.00 -22.07
C MET A 42 -11.32 -8.05 -21.01
N SER A 43 -12.38 -7.25 -21.16
CA SER A 43 -13.57 -7.40 -20.32
C SER A 43 -14.20 -8.80 -20.47
N ILE A 44 -14.72 -9.37 -19.39
CA ILE A 44 -15.32 -10.73 -19.36
C ILE A 44 -16.51 -10.83 -20.34
N LEU A 45 -17.19 -9.70 -20.62
CA LEU A 45 -18.34 -9.62 -21.53
C LEU A 45 -17.98 -9.14 -22.94
N GLY A 46 -16.70 -8.85 -23.22
CA GLY A 46 -16.24 -8.27 -24.48
C GLY A 46 -16.65 -6.81 -24.63
N GLY A 47 -15.73 -5.88 -24.43
CA GLY A 47 -16.00 -4.45 -24.53
C GLY A 47 -15.03 -3.59 -23.72
N ASN A 48 -15.39 -2.33 -23.49
CA ASN A 48 -14.65 -1.46 -22.56
C ASN A 48 -15.03 -1.85 -21.13
N PRO A 49 -14.08 -2.25 -20.26
CA PRO A 49 -14.36 -2.68 -18.88
C PRO A 49 -15.19 -1.69 -18.06
N LYS A 50 -15.13 -0.40 -18.40
CA LYS A 50 -15.89 0.65 -17.73
C LYS A 50 -17.41 0.56 -17.94
N ASP A 51 -17.85 -0.15 -18.97
CA ASP A 51 -19.26 -0.37 -19.26
C ASP A 51 -19.84 -1.55 -18.48
N GLU A 52 -18.99 -2.38 -17.86
CA GLU A 52 -19.40 -3.47 -16.99
C GLU A 52 -19.81 -2.95 -15.59
N PRO A 53 -20.81 -3.56 -14.94
CA PRO A 53 -21.18 -3.17 -13.59
C PRO A 53 -20.07 -3.56 -12.58
N LEU A 54 -19.83 -2.69 -11.59
CA LEU A 54 -19.03 -3.05 -10.42
C LEU A 54 -19.76 -4.13 -9.61
N HIS A 55 -19.05 -5.17 -9.18
CA HIS A 55 -19.62 -6.08 -8.17
C HIS A 55 -19.52 -5.47 -6.76
N TYR A 56 -20.31 -5.98 -5.82
CA TYR A 56 -20.38 -5.42 -4.46
C TYR A 56 -19.03 -5.36 -3.71
N GLY A 57 -18.11 -6.27 -4.04
CA GLY A 57 -16.77 -6.29 -3.47
C GLY A 57 -15.93 -5.09 -3.94
N GLU A 58 -15.90 -4.83 -5.25
CA GLU A 58 -15.28 -3.62 -5.82
C GLU A 58 -15.92 -2.37 -5.22
N ILE A 59 -17.24 -2.28 -5.20
CA ILE A 59 -17.97 -1.13 -4.63
C ILE A 59 -17.50 -0.85 -3.21
N PHE A 60 -17.50 -1.88 -2.35
CA PHE A 60 -17.09 -1.75 -0.97
C PHE A 60 -15.61 -1.37 -0.83
N ALA A 61 -14.73 -1.97 -1.63
CA ALA A 61 -13.30 -1.67 -1.61
C ALA A 61 -13.01 -0.22 -2.03
N ILE A 62 -13.59 0.24 -3.14
CA ILE A 62 -13.44 1.61 -3.65
C ILE A 62 -14.00 2.62 -2.64
N TRP A 63 -15.19 2.37 -2.11
CA TRP A 63 -15.82 3.25 -1.13
C TRP A 63 -15.01 3.32 0.17
N THR A 64 -14.56 2.18 0.68
CA THR A 64 -13.71 2.12 1.89
C THR A 64 -12.38 2.83 1.66
N TYR A 65 -11.80 2.71 0.47
CA TYR A 65 -10.58 3.41 0.12
C TYR A 65 -10.79 4.94 0.05
N SER A 66 -11.93 5.39 -0.48
CA SER A 66 -12.33 6.81 -0.46
C SER A 66 -12.37 7.36 0.97
N VAL A 67 -13.01 6.62 1.90
CA VAL A 67 -13.04 6.95 3.33
C VAL A 67 -11.62 7.04 3.89
N GLY A 68 -10.80 6.01 3.66
CA GLY A 68 -9.43 5.93 4.15
C GLY A 68 -8.57 7.09 3.66
N ALA A 69 -8.58 7.37 2.35
CA ALA A 69 -7.80 8.45 1.75
C ALA A 69 -8.18 9.82 2.31
N LYS A 70 -9.48 10.12 2.47
CA LYS A 70 -9.97 11.38 3.07
C LYS A 70 -9.63 11.47 4.55
N GLY A 71 -9.74 10.37 5.28
CA GLY A 71 -9.32 10.27 6.68
C GLY A 71 -7.84 10.58 6.83
N MET A 72 -7.00 10.02 5.94
CA MET A 72 -5.56 10.22 5.98
C MET A 72 -5.13 11.63 5.57
N VAL A 73 -5.84 12.31 4.66
CA VAL A 73 -5.62 13.75 4.43
C VAL A 73 -5.74 14.53 5.75
N SER A 74 -6.82 14.30 6.52
CA SER A 74 -7.01 14.99 7.80
C SER A 74 -5.97 14.58 8.85
N ALA A 75 -5.62 13.29 8.93
CA ALA A 75 -4.63 12.79 9.88
C ALA A 75 -3.23 13.33 9.59
N TYR A 76 -2.80 13.31 8.32
CA TYR A 76 -1.50 13.83 7.91
C TYR A 76 -1.40 15.35 8.06
N GLN A 77 -2.49 16.10 7.84
CA GLN A 77 -2.52 17.54 8.17
C GLN A 77 -2.30 17.79 9.67
N ALA A 78 -2.87 16.94 10.54
CA ALA A 78 -2.57 17.00 11.97
C ALA A 78 -1.09 16.71 12.21
N PHE A 79 -0.57 15.58 11.71
CA PHE A 79 0.85 15.26 11.87
C PHE A 79 1.79 16.34 11.32
N LEU A 80 1.45 16.98 10.21
CA LEU A 80 2.22 18.10 9.65
C LEU A 80 2.30 19.30 10.60
N SER A 81 1.25 19.53 11.39
CA SER A 81 1.24 20.58 12.41
C SER A 81 2.10 20.22 13.63
N HIS A 82 2.28 18.92 13.90
CA HIS A 82 3.07 18.38 15.02
C HIS A 82 4.54 18.09 14.67
N ALA A 83 4.86 17.96 13.39
CA ALA A 83 6.19 17.59 12.92
C ALA A 83 7.19 18.76 12.99
N GLY A 84 8.33 18.53 13.62
CA GLY A 84 9.46 19.48 13.71
C GLY A 84 10.53 19.25 12.64
N ASP A 85 10.82 17.99 12.30
CA ASP A 85 11.82 17.63 11.31
C ASP A 85 11.39 17.99 9.86
N LYS A 86 12.29 18.61 9.11
CA LYS A 86 12.01 19.12 7.76
C LYS A 86 11.77 18.02 6.73
N ASP A 87 12.48 16.90 6.83
CA ASP A 87 12.35 15.80 5.88
C ASP A 87 11.04 15.06 6.11
N LEU A 88 10.66 14.85 7.37
CA LEU A 88 9.35 14.32 7.76
C LEU A 88 8.21 15.19 7.25
N ARG A 89 8.30 16.52 7.43
CA ARG A 89 7.30 17.47 6.92
C ARG A 89 7.14 17.38 5.40
N LYS A 90 8.24 17.28 4.66
CA LYS A 90 8.21 17.13 3.20
C LYS A 90 7.55 15.82 2.77
N ILE A 91 7.81 14.72 3.49
CA ILE A 91 7.12 13.44 3.24
C ILE A 91 5.61 13.60 3.51
N LEU A 92 5.21 14.21 4.62
CA LEU A 92 3.80 14.46 4.95
C LEU A 92 3.09 15.31 3.88
N GLU A 93 3.73 16.37 3.39
CA GLU A 93 3.19 17.21 2.30
C GLU A 93 2.92 16.38 1.03
N ASN A 94 3.89 15.55 0.63
CA ASN A 94 3.72 14.65 -0.53
C ASN A 94 2.59 13.64 -0.31
N LEU A 95 2.51 13.05 0.89
CA LEU A 95 1.47 12.08 1.23
C LEU A 95 0.07 12.70 1.26
N ILE A 96 -0.06 13.94 1.74
CA ILE A 96 -1.32 14.70 1.71
C ILE A 96 -1.79 14.89 0.27
N GLU A 97 -0.90 15.35 -0.62
CA GLU A 97 -1.26 15.59 -2.02
C GLU A 97 -1.59 14.28 -2.75
N GLN A 98 -0.86 13.22 -2.47
CA GLN A 98 -1.15 11.90 -3.00
C GLN A 98 -2.51 11.37 -2.51
N ALA A 99 -2.81 11.48 -1.21
CA ALA A 99 -4.10 11.03 -0.65
C ALA A 99 -5.28 11.84 -1.21
N LYS A 100 -5.14 13.16 -1.42
CA LYS A 100 -6.15 13.99 -2.10
C LYS A 100 -6.40 13.51 -3.53
N LYS A 101 -5.34 13.20 -4.27
CA LYS A 101 -5.44 12.69 -5.64
C LYS A 101 -6.15 11.34 -5.69
N GLU A 102 -5.73 10.41 -4.84
CA GLU A 102 -6.34 9.09 -4.70
C GLU A 102 -7.83 9.20 -4.37
N ALA A 103 -8.20 10.00 -3.36
CA ALA A 103 -9.58 10.24 -2.96
C ALA A 103 -10.43 10.78 -4.13
N LYS A 104 -9.91 11.76 -4.87
CA LYS A 104 -10.61 12.32 -6.03
C LYS A 104 -10.83 11.29 -7.14
N GLU A 105 -9.80 10.51 -7.46
CA GLU A 105 -9.88 9.49 -8.51
C GLU A 105 -10.90 8.40 -8.17
N VAL A 106 -10.92 7.90 -6.92
CA VAL A 106 -11.94 6.91 -6.50
C VAL A 106 -13.35 7.49 -6.38
N ASP A 107 -13.50 8.75 -5.98
CA ASP A 107 -14.80 9.43 -5.92
C ASP A 107 -15.43 9.61 -7.30
N VAL A 108 -14.61 9.95 -8.29
CA VAL A 108 -15.05 10.03 -9.70
C VAL A 108 -15.53 8.67 -10.15
N LEU A 109 -14.81 7.60 -9.81
CA LEU A 109 -15.21 6.24 -10.17
C LEU A 109 -16.52 5.81 -9.48
N LEU A 110 -16.70 6.11 -8.19
CA LEU A 110 -17.96 5.85 -7.47
C LEU A 110 -19.13 6.61 -8.10
N THR A 111 -18.94 7.92 -8.32
CA THR A 111 -19.97 8.80 -8.86
C THR A 111 -20.39 8.39 -10.28
N ALA A 112 -19.42 8.01 -11.12
CA ALA A 112 -19.69 7.52 -12.48
C ALA A 112 -20.52 6.22 -12.50
N ASN A 113 -20.50 5.45 -11.42
CA ASN A 113 -21.30 4.23 -11.25
C ASN A 113 -22.56 4.46 -10.38
N GLY A 114 -22.95 5.72 -10.14
CA GLY A 114 -24.16 6.07 -9.38
C GLY A 114 -24.07 5.84 -7.87
N ILE A 115 -22.85 5.73 -7.34
CA ILE A 115 -22.59 5.46 -5.92
C ILE A 115 -22.07 6.73 -5.27
N ALA A 116 -22.70 7.12 -4.16
CA ALA A 116 -22.27 8.30 -3.43
C ALA A 116 -20.92 8.04 -2.73
N PRO A 117 -19.89 8.88 -2.97
CA PRO A 117 -18.66 8.81 -2.21
C PRO A 117 -18.87 9.25 -0.76
N ALA A 118 -17.94 8.87 0.12
CA ALA A 118 -17.94 9.37 1.50
C ALA A 118 -17.76 10.90 1.54
N PRO A 119 -18.33 11.62 2.53
CA PRO A 119 -18.08 13.05 2.67
C PRO A 119 -16.59 13.32 3.00
N ALA A 120 -16.05 14.42 2.48
CA ALA A 120 -14.73 14.90 2.87
C ALA A 120 -14.75 15.46 4.30
N LEU A 121 -13.64 15.30 5.01
CA LEU A 121 -13.43 15.95 6.30
C LEU A 121 -13.00 17.40 6.10
N PRO A 122 -13.32 18.31 7.04
CA PRO A 122 -12.88 19.71 6.96
C PRO A 122 -11.35 19.79 7.03
N GLU A 123 -10.79 20.79 6.33
CA GLU A 123 -9.37 21.11 6.44
C GLU A 123 -9.04 21.60 7.85
N ARG A 124 -7.85 21.23 8.33
CA ARG A 124 -7.36 21.69 9.63
C ARG A 124 -6.78 23.09 9.53
N PRO A 125 -7.06 23.99 10.50
CA PRO A 125 -6.44 25.30 10.53
C PRO A 125 -4.92 25.18 10.77
N PRO A 126 -4.12 26.15 10.30
CA PRO A 126 -2.69 26.19 10.60
C PRO A 126 -2.47 26.39 12.11
N VAL A 127 -1.46 25.69 12.65
CA VAL A 127 -1.06 25.76 14.07
C VAL A 127 0.46 25.89 14.13
N ASN A 128 0.97 26.77 15.00
CA ASN A 128 2.40 26.81 15.26
C ASN A 128 2.78 25.67 16.20
N LEU A 129 3.91 25.03 15.92
CA LEU A 129 4.40 23.90 16.69
C LEU A 129 4.57 24.20 18.19
N GLU A 130 5.00 25.41 18.52
CA GLU A 130 5.24 25.87 19.90
C GLU A 130 3.95 26.13 20.69
N ASP A 131 2.81 26.27 19.99
CA ASP A 131 1.51 26.48 20.62
C ASP A 131 0.86 25.14 21.06
N ILE A 132 1.43 23.99 20.64
CA ILE A 132 0.92 22.67 20.96
C ILE A 132 1.47 22.23 22.33
N PRO A 133 0.61 21.99 23.35
CA PRO A 133 1.07 21.52 24.66
C PRO A 133 1.88 20.22 24.53
N VAL A 134 3.01 20.14 25.24
CA VAL A 134 3.96 19.01 25.14
C VAL A 134 3.28 17.65 25.34
N GLY A 135 2.35 17.54 26.31
CA GLY A 135 1.61 16.29 26.57
C GLY A 135 0.57 15.92 25.51
N ALA A 136 0.25 16.82 24.58
CA ALA A 136 -0.65 16.57 23.44
C ALA A 136 0.12 16.46 22.10
N ARG A 137 1.44 16.67 22.11
CA ARG A 137 2.25 16.69 20.90
C ARG A 137 2.73 15.29 20.52
N PHE A 138 2.33 14.80 19.36
CA PHE A 138 3.04 13.71 18.69
C PHE A 138 4.47 14.12 18.34
N SER A 139 5.42 13.28 18.72
CA SER A 139 6.84 13.44 18.37
C SER A 139 7.14 12.95 16.96
N ASP A 140 8.22 13.45 16.36
CA ASP A 140 8.63 13.05 15.00
C ASP A 140 8.82 11.52 14.85
N PRO A 141 9.44 10.78 15.79
CA PRO A 141 9.53 9.32 15.71
C PRO A 141 8.17 8.61 15.76
N GLU A 142 7.23 9.10 16.58
CA GLU A 142 5.87 8.53 16.66
C GLU A 142 5.11 8.73 15.36
N ILE A 143 5.22 9.94 14.78
CA ILE A 143 4.62 10.26 13.49
C ILE A 143 5.23 9.36 12.40
N ALA A 144 6.56 9.25 12.34
CA ALA A 144 7.23 8.44 11.31
C ALA A 144 6.88 6.94 11.42
N ALA A 145 6.72 6.42 12.64
CA ALA A 145 6.22 5.08 12.88
C ALA A 145 4.75 4.93 12.42
N ALA A 146 3.89 5.91 12.71
CA ALA A 146 2.50 5.92 12.25
C ALA A 146 2.38 5.92 10.71
N LEU A 147 3.20 6.72 10.03
CA LEU A 147 3.26 6.72 8.56
C LEU A 147 3.71 5.36 8.01
N SER A 148 4.69 4.72 8.65
CA SER A 148 5.17 3.39 8.23
C SER A 148 4.05 2.33 8.35
N MET A 149 3.30 2.36 9.45
CA MET A 149 2.17 1.45 9.68
C MET A 149 1.03 1.68 8.69
N ASP A 150 0.69 2.95 8.44
CA ASP A 150 -0.38 3.29 7.51
C ASP A 150 -0.04 2.91 6.06
N ILE A 151 1.19 3.18 5.59
CA ILE A 151 1.62 2.76 4.26
C ILE A 151 1.57 1.23 4.11
N ALA A 152 1.99 0.47 5.13
CA ALA A 152 1.88 -0.98 5.13
C ALA A 152 0.41 -1.46 5.04
N ALA A 153 -0.49 -0.84 5.81
CA ALA A 153 -1.93 -1.13 5.73
C ALA A 153 -2.51 -0.79 4.35
N GLY A 154 -2.10 0.34 3.76
CA GLY A 154 -2.49 0.76 2.43
C GLY A 154 -2.05 -0.20 1.33
N LEU A 155 -0.84 -0.76 1.41
CA LEU A 155 -0.35 -1.79 0.49
C LEU A 155 -1.21 -3.07 0.53
N VAL A 156 -1.55 -3.52 1.74
CA VAL A 156 -2.41 -4.68 1.96
C VAL A 156 -3.83 -4.43 1.44
N SER A 157 -4.36 -3.22 1.65
CA SER A 157 -5.67 -2.83 1.11
C SER A 157 -5.69 -2.81 -0.43
N CYS A 158 -4.66 -2.22 -1.07
CA CYS A 158 -4.57 -2.20 -2.53
C CYS A 158 -4.45 -3.61 -3.12
N SER A 159 -3.66 -4.48 -2.48
CA SER A 159 -3.50 -5.89 -2.91
C SER A 159 -4.82 -6.66 -2.86
N GLN A 160 -5.61 -6.48 -1.80
CA GLN A 160 -6.93 -7.11 -1.68
C GLN A 160 -7.89 -6.61 -2.75
N ALA A 161 -7.93 -5.29 -2.97
CA ALA A 161 -8.79 -4.69 -3.99
C ALA A 161 -8.40 -5.18 -5.40
N MET A 162 -7.10 -5.26 -5.72
CA MET A 162 -6.62 -5.84 -6.97
C MET A 162 -7.06 -7.30 -7.14
N GLY A 163 -6.82 -8.13 -6.13
CA GLY A 163 -7.10 -9.57 -6.21
C GLY A 163 -8.59 -9.92 -6.31
N MET A 164 -9.47 -9.03 -5.84
CA MET A 164 -10.91 -9.23 -5.93
C MET A 164 -11.56 -8.59 -7.17
N SER A 165 -10.88 -7.65 -7.83
CA SER A 165 -11.45 -6.92 -8.96
C SER A 165 -11.61 -7.84 -10.17
N ILE A 166 -12.77 -7.75 -10.80
CA ILE A 166 -13.02 -8.38 -12.10
C ILE A 166 -12.98 -7.33 -13.23
N ARG A 167 -13.27 -6.07 -12.91
CA ARG A 167 -13.07 -4.95 -13.82
C ARG A 167 -11.60 -4.55 -13.86
N GLU A 168 -11.01 -4.61 -15.05
CA GLU A 168 -9.58 -4.38 -15.23
C GLU A 168 -9.17 -2.94 -14.95
N ASP A 169 -10.07 -1.97 -15.15
CA ASP A 169 -9.80 -0.57 -14.83
C ASP A 169 -9.69 -0.34 -13.31
N VAL A 170 -10.46 -1.08 -12.50
CA VAL A 170 -10.37 -1.04 -11.03
C VAL A 170 -9.09 -1.71 -10.55
N GLY A 171 -8.79 -2.91 -11.06
CA GLY A 171 -7.55 -3.62 -10.74
C GLY A 171 -6.31 -2.79 -11.08
N ALA A 172 -6.28 -2.15 -12.25
CA ALA A 172 -5.20 -1.26 -12.67
C ALA A 172 -5.09 0.00 -11.80
N LEU A 173 -6.21 0.57 -11.34
CA LEU A 173 -6.22 1.72 -10.44
C LEU A 173 -5.55 1.40 -9.11
N PHE A 174 -5.89 0.26 -8.50
CA PHE A 174 -5.29 -0.15 -7.23
C PHE A 174 -3.84 -0.62 -7.39
N LEU A 175 -3.46 -1.18 -8.54
CA LEU A 175 -2.04 -1.44 -8.86
C LEU A 175 -1.23 -0.15 -8.88
N LYS A 176 -1.74 0.91 -9.53
CA LYS A 176 -1.09 2.23 -9.54
C LYS A 176 -0.89 2.75 -8.12
N TYR A 177 -1.91 2.68 -7.26
CA TYR A 177 -1.78 3.14 -5.88
C TYR A 177 -0.80 2.27 -5.08
N HIS A 178 -0.84 0.95 -5.26
CA HIS A 178 0.10 0.03 -4.63
C HIS A 178 1.55 0.39 -4.99
N THR A 179 1.84 0.65 -6.26
CA THR A 179 3.19 1.02 -6.71
C THR A 179 3.66 2.33 -6.08
N VAL A 180 2.80 3.35 -6.02
CA VAL A 180 3.15 4.63 -5.38
C VAL A 180 3.42 4.44 -3.88
N LYS A 181 2.53 3.73 -3.16
CA LYS A 181 2.72 3.45 -1.73
C LYS A 181 3.96 2.62 -1.45
N ALA A 182 4.32 1.68 -2.32
CA ALA A 182 5.55 0.90 -2.18
C ALA A 182 6.78 1.80 -2.26
N ALA A 183 6.80 2.75 -3.20
CA ALA A 183 7.87 3.74 -3.31
C ALA A 183 7.93 4.67 -2.09
N ASP A 184 6.78 5.09 -1.56
CA ASP A 184 6.74 5.93 -0.35
C ASP A 184 7.18 5.16 0.90
N GLY A 185 6.86 3.87 1.01
CA GLY A 185 7.33 3.00 2.07
C GLY A 185 8.86 2.88 2.12
N VAL A 186 9.52 2.82 0.95
CA VAL A 186 10.98 2.85 0.86
C VAL A 186 11.54 4.17 1.37
N LYS A 187 11.00 5.31 0.93
CA LYS A 187 11.45 6.64 1.38
C LYS A 187 11.30 6.82 2.89
N ILE A 188 10.18 6.37 3.45
CA ILE A 188 9.92 6.45 4.90
C ILE A 188 10.89 5.55 5.67
N LEU A 189 11.20 4.35 5.16
CA LEU A 189 12.20 3.47 5.76
C LEU A 189 13.61 4.09 5.73
N GLU A 190 14.00 4.71 4.62
CA GLU A 190 15.28 5.42 4.48
C GLU A 190 15.38 6.57 5.50
N MET A 191 14.36 7.43 5.56
CA MET A 191 14.29 8.50 6.56
C MET A 191 14.39 7.96 7.99
N ASN A 192 13.64 6.91 8.33
CA ASN A 192 13.67 6.30 9.66
C ASN A 192 15.06 5.76 10.04
N LYS A 193 15.80 5.23 9.07
CA LYS A 193 17.19 4.78 9.29
C LYS A 193 18.13 5.96 9.48
N GLU A 194 18.06 6.96 8.60
CA GLU A 194 18.93 8.14 8.63
C GLU A 194 18.76 8.95 9.93
N LYS A 195 17.53 9.07 10.43
CA LYS A 195 17.22 9.81 11.66
C LYS A 195 17.39 8.99 12.93
N GLY A 196 17.66 7.68 12.82
CA GLY A 196 17.76 6.76 13.96
C GLY A 196 16.42 6.51 14.66
N TRP A 197 15.30 6.67 13.96
CA TRP A 197 13.95 6.43 14.48
C TRP A 197 13.47 5.00 14.28
N LEU A 198 14.13 4.23 13.40
CA LEU A 198 13.84 2.82 13.24
C LEU A 198 14.26 2.04 14.49
N ILE A 199 13.29 1.46 15.19
CA ILE A 199 13.55 0.49 16.26
C ILE A 199 13.89 -0.85 15.60
N PRO A 200 15.13 -1.34 15.70
CA PRO A 200 15.50 -2.59 15.06
C PRO A 200 14.76 -3.75 15.72
N PRO A 201 14.09 -4.63 14.95
CA PRO A 201 13.57 -5.88 15.49
C PRO A 201 14.75 -6.80 15.88
N PRO A 202 14.50 -7.88 16.64
CA PRO A 202 15.51 -8.91 16.88
C PRO A 202 16.17 -9.36 15.57
N LEU A 203 17.50 -9.34 15.52
CA LEU A 203 18.27 -9.66 14.33
C LEU A 203 18.81 -11.10 14.41
N GLN A 204 18.58 -11.88 13.36
CA GLN A 204 19.21 -13.20 13.23
C GLN A 204 20.69 -13.03 12.91
N VAL A 205 21.56 -13.38 13.87
CA VAL A 205 23.02 -13.31 13.69
C VAL A 205 23.50 -14.58 12.98
N LYS A 206 24.20 -14.41 11.84
CA LYS A 206 24.93 -15.51 11.22
C LYS A 206 26.11 -15.91 12.12
N ARG A 207 26.13 -17.16 12.59
CA ARG A 207 27.27 -17.72 13.33
C ARG A 207 28.20 -18.44 12.35
N PRO A 208 29.53 -18.34 12.50
CA PRO A 208 30.46 -19.22 11.80
C PRO A 208 30.17 -20.69 12.17
N GLU A 209 30.28 -21.59 11.19
CA GLU A 209 30.27 -23.04 11.40
C GLU A 209 31.48 -23.52 12.20
#